data_AF-A0A2S2PB00-F1
#
_entry.id   AF-A0A2S2PB00-F1
#
_cell.length_a   1.000
_cell.length_b   1.000
_cell.length_c   1.000
_cell.angle_alpha   90.00
_cell.angle_beta   90.00
_cell.angle_gamma   90.00
#
_symmetry.space_group_name_H-M   'P 1'
#
loop_
_entity.id
_entity.type
_entity.pdbx_description
1 polymer ?
#
loop_
_entity_poly.entity_id
_entity_poly.type
_entity_poly.pdbx_seq_one_letter_code
_entity_poly.pdbx_strand_id
1 'polypeptide(L)'
;MFILNLKGLEFEYELNKQLYLTFKNTEIRNNLYDNLLNQSKVKMEKRERCIMTLKWQNGALSNYDYLLYLNSLADRTVNDLTQYPVFPWVVADYTSSTLDLTNSNTFRDLTKPIGALNPERLLKLQDRYNEMNEPKFLYGSHYSTPGFVLFYLVRKYPQYMLCLQNGRFDHPDRMFNSVSDAWRNVLNNMSDFKELVPEFYDTDQCGDFLTNKFGIDFGNRHDG
;
A
#
# COMPACT_ATOMS: atom_id res chain seq x y z
N MET A 1 -18.15 7.52 1.72
CA MET A 1 -18.72 6.93 0.49
C MET A 1 -17.57 6.26 -0.25
N PHE A 2 -17.48 4.93 -0.20
CA PHE A 2 -16.44 4.18 -0.92
C PHE A 2 -16.67 4.37 -2.42
N ILE A 3 -15.75 5.05 -3.11
CA ILE A 3 -15.82 5.25 -4.55
C ILE A 3 -15.29 3.96 -5.21
N LEU A 4 -16.07 2.89 -5.15
CA LEU A 4 -15.90 1.70 -6.00
C LEU A 4 -16.57 1.93 -7.36
N ASN A 5 -16.38 3.11 -7.93
CA ASN A 5 -16.88 3.41 -9.26
C ASN A 5 -15.77 3.07 -10.24
N LEU A 6 -15.94 1.96 -10.97
CA LEU A 6 -15.06 1.50 -12.05
C LEU A 6 -15.05 2.51 -13.21
N LYS A 7 -14.48 3.70 -12.99
CA LYS A 7 -14.40 4.80 -13.96
C LYS A 7 -12.97 5.04 -14.43
N GLY A 8 -12.01 4.25 -13.97
CA GLY A 8 -10.64 4.25 -14.44
C GLY A 8 -10.44 3.26 -15.60
N LEU A 9 -9.43 3.52 -16.42
CA LEU A 9 -8.90 2.57 -17.39
C LEU A 9 -7.38 2.74 -17.46
N GLU A 10 -6.65 1.65 -17.27
CA GLU A 10 -5.18 1.62 -17.30
C GLU A 10 -4.71 0.81 -18.50
N PHE A 11 -3.67 1.30 -19.17
CA PHE A 11 -3.03 0.59 -20.27
C PHE A 11 -1.51 0.66 -20.15
N GLU A 12 -0.85 -0.46 -20.40
CA GLU A 12 0.60 -0.52 -20.62
C GLU A 12 0.85 -0.41 -22.13
N TYR A 13 1.64 0.58 -22.55
CA TYR A 13 1.89 0.85 -23.98
C TYR A 13 3.36 0.64 -24.39
N GLU A 14 4.27 0.60 -23.43
CA GLU A 14 5.65 0.13 -23.55
C GLU A 14 6.00 -0.59 -22.24
N LEU A 15 7.07 -1.39 -22.24
CA LEU A 15 7.52 -2.10 -21.04
C LEU A 15 7.66 -1.12 -19.87
N ASN A 16 6.90 -1.35 -18.79
CA ASN A 16 6.85 -0.51 -17.58
C ASN A 16 6.34 0.92 -17.78
N LYS A 17 5.73 1.26 -18.92
CA LYS A 17 5.05 2.55 -19.12
C LYS A 17 3.54 2.37 -19.14
N GLN A 18 2.92 2.94 -18.12
CA GLN A 18 1.49 2.86 -17.88
C GLN A 18 0.84 4.22 -18.04
N LEU A 19 -0.38 4.23 -18.56
CA LEU A 19 -1.24 5.41 -18.60
C LEU A 19 -2.56 5.06 -17.92
N TYR A 20 -2.89 5.82 -16.88
CA TYR A 20 -4.17 5.73 -16.18
C TYR A 20 -5.08 6.90 -16.57
N LEU A 21 -6.26 6.60 -17.10
CA LEU A 21 -7.26 7.58 -17.47
C LEU A 21 -8.49 7.43 -16.56
N THR A 22 -9.02 8.56 -16.09
CA THR A 22 -10.30 8.60 -15.38
C THR A 22 -11.39 9.21 -16.25
N PHE A 23 -12.60 8.68 -16.15
CA PHE A 23 -13.73 9.07 -16.98
C PHE A 23 -14.88 9.60 -16.13
N LYS A 24 -15.69 10.48 -16.72
CA LYS A 24 -16.89 11.01 -16.07
C LYS A 24 -17.89 9.90 -15.68
N ASN A 25 -18.03 8.90 -16.54
CA ASN A 25 -18.90 7.75 -16.36
C ASN A 25 -18.32 6.50 -17.04
N THR A 26 -18.94 5.34 -16.75
CA THR A 26 -18.53 4.03 -17.28
C THR A 26 -18.80 3.90 -18.79
N GLU A 27 -19.79 4.61 -19.31
CA GLU A 27 -20.16 4.58 -20.72
C GLU A 27 -19.05 5.13 -21.63
N ILE A 28 -18.51 6.32 -21.31
CA ILE A 28 -17.40 6.92 -22.07
C ILE A 28 -16.16 6.03 -21.99
N ARG A 29 -15.86 5.49 -20.80
CA ARG A 29 -14.75 4.56 -20.59
C ARG A 29 -14.90 3.32 -21.48
N ASN A 30 -16.08 2.69 -21.47
CA ASN A 30 -16.34 1.48 -22.26
C ASN A 30 -16.26 1.77 -23.76
N ASN A 31 -16.81 2.90 -24.20
CA ASN A 31 -16.73 3.33 -25.59
C ASN A 31 -15.27 3.48 -26.05
N LEU A 32 -14.40 4.09 -25.23
CA LEU A 32 -12.97 4.16 -25.53
C LEU A 32 -12.34 2.77 -25.56
N TYR A 33 -12.62 1.93 -24.57
CA TYR A 33 -12.10 0.56 -24.49
C TYR A 33 -12.45 -0.25 -25.75
N ASP A 34 -13.72 -0.25 -26.16
CA ASP A 34 -14.19 -0.97 -27.34
C ASP A 34 -13.55 -0.43 -28.62
N ASN A 35 -13.43 0.90 -28.74
CA ASN A 35 -12.76 1.53 -29.89
C ASN A 35 -11.27 1.20 -29.97
N LEU A 36 -10.58 1.08 -28.82
CA LEU A 36 -9.18 0.67 -28.77
C LEU A 36 -9.02 -0.79 -29.18
N LEU A 37 -9.88 -1.69 -28.72
CA LEU A 37 -9.84 -3.10 -29.10
C LEU A 37 -10.13 -3.33 -30.59
N ASN A 38 -10.90 -2.44 -31.22
CA ASN A 38 -11.16 -2.49 -32.65
C ASN A 38 -9.96 -2.01 -33.51
N GLN A 39 -8.92 -1.42 -32.91
CA GLN A 39 -7.73 -1.01 -33.65
C GLN A 39 -6.86 -2.23 -33.97
N SER A 40 -6.49 -2.40 -35.25
CA SER A 40 -5.66 -3.53 -35.71
C SER A 40 -4.27 -3.61 -35.07
N LYS A 41 -3.77 -2.49 -34.53
CA LYS A 41 -2.48 -2.39 -33.83
C LYS A 41 -2.56 -2.76 -32.35
N VAL A 42 -3.74 -2.80 -31.76
CA VAL A 42 -3.93 -3.14 -30.35
C VAL A 42 -4.13 -4.64 -30.25
N LYS A 43 -3.26 -5.30 -29.49
CA LYS A 43 -3.40 -6.71 -29.14
C LYS A 43 -3.52 -6.82 -27.65
N MET A 44 -4.62 -7.40 -27.18
CA MET A 44 -4.74 -7.75 -25.77
C MET A 44 -3.79 -8.91 -25.45
N GLU A 45 -2.84 -8.66 -24.57
CA GLU A 45 -2.09 -9.73 -23.94
C GLU A 45 -2.98 -10.37 -22.86
N LYS A 46 -3.53 -11.55 -23.15
CA LYS A 46 -4.21 -12.35 -22.13
C LYS A 46 -3.15 -13.10 -21.32
N ARG A 47 -2.76 -12.55 -20.17
CA ARG A 47 -1.96 -13.29 -19.19
C ARG A 47 -2.87 -14.24 -18.43
N GLU A 48 -2.80 -15.54 -18.73
CA GLU A 48 -3.58 -16.54 -18.00
C GLU A 48 -3.11 -16.60 -16.54
N ARG A 49 -4.06 -16.50 -15.61
CA ARG A 49 -3.75 -16.44 -14.17
C ARG A 49 -2.95 -17.64 -13.69
N CYS A 50 -3.28 -18.83 -14.20
CA CYS A 50 -2.59 -20.07 -13.87
C CYS A 50 -1.11 -20.05 -14.25
N ILE A 51 -0.75 -19.40 -15.37
CA ILE A 51 0.64 -19.32 -15.84
C ILE A 51 1.48 -18.47 -14.88
N MET A 52 0.95 -17.33 -14.42
CA MET A 52 1.69 -16.43 -13.52
C MET A 52 1.95 -17.07 -12.15
N THR A 53 0.95 -17.73 -11.57
CA THR A 53 1.11 -18.49 -10.32
C THR A 53 2.11 -19.63 -10.49
N LEU A 54 2.06 -20.37 -11.60
CA LEU A 54 3.02 -21.44 -11.87
C LEU A 54 4.45 -20.89 -12.01
N LYS A 55 4.65 -19.76 -12.70
CA LYS A 55 5.96 -19.10 -12.80
C LYS A 55 6.51 -18.72 -11.42
N TRP A 56 5.67 -18.13 -10.57
CA TRP A 56 6.04 -17.78 -9.20
C TRP A 56 6.41 -19.03 -8.37
N GLN A 57 5.58 -20.07 -8.39
CA GLN A 57 5.84 -21.32 -7.67
C GLN A 57 7.15 -22.00 -8.09
N ASN A 58 7.55 -21.85 -9.35
CA ASN A 58 8.81 -22.38 -9.89
C ASN A 58 10.00 -21.41 -9.78
N GLY A 59 9.84 -20.26 -9.11
CA GLY A 59 10.91 -19.28 -8.93
C GLY A 59 11.28 -18.47 -10.18
N ALA A 60 10.49 -18.57 -11.25
CA ALA A 60 10.67 -17.76 -12.47
C ALA A 60 10.13 -16.33 -12.32
N LEU A 61 9.38 -16.06 -11.25
CA LEU A 61 8.87 -14.74 -10.89
C LEU A 61 9.18 -14.49 -9.40
N SER A 62 9.68 -13.31 -9.08
CA SER A 62 9.98 -12.95 -7.69
C SER A 62 8.69 -12.77 -6.88
N ASN A 63 8.80 -12.81 -5.54
CA ASN A 63 7.68 -12.46 -4.66
C ASN A 63 7.19 -11.02 -4.90
N TYR A 64 8.11 -10.10 -5.18
CA TYR A 64 7.79 -8.70 -5.44
C TYR A 64 6.92 -8.55 -6.70
N ASP A 65 7.37 -9.14 -7.82
CA ASP A 65 6.65 -9.08 -9.09
C ASP A 65 5.31 -9.80 -9.02
N TYR A 66 5.25 -10.93 -8.29
CA TYR A 66 4.01 -11.65 -8.10
C TYR A 66 3.00 -10.86 -7.24
N LEU A 67 3.46 -10.18 -6.19
CA LEU A 67 2.60 -9.29 -5.39
C LEU A 67 2.11 -8.08 -6.20
N LEU A 68 2.96 -7.48 -7.03
CA LEU A 68 2.51 -6.42 -7.97
C LEU A 68 1.46 -6.94 -8.94
N TYR A 69 1.66 -8.14 -9.49
CA TYR A 69 0.70 -8.80 -10.35
C TYR A 69 -0.65 -9.04 -9.64
N LEU A 70 -0.63 -9.54 -8.40
CA LEU A 70 -1.85 -9.72 -7.60
C LEU A 70 -2.57 -8.39 -7.29
N ASN A 71 -1.81 -7.34 -6.99
CA ASN A 71 -2.36 -5.99 -6.79
C ASN A 71 -3.02 -5.47 -8.07
N SER A 72 -2.36 -5.61 -9.22
CA SER A 72 -2.91 -5.21 -10.52
C SER A 72 -4.20 -5.96 -10.86
N LEU A 73 -4.26 -7.28 -10.59
CA LEU A 73 -5.50 -8.06 -10.75
C LEU A 73 -6.64 -7.62 -9.81
N ALA A 74 -6.30 -6.97 -8.70
CA ALA A 74 -7.25 -6.41 -7.74
C ALA A 74 -7.57 -4.93 -8.04
N ASP A 75 -7.31 -4.48 -9.28
CA ASP A 75 -7.52 -3.12 -9.76
C ASP A 75 -6.74 -2.04 -8.96
N ARG A 76 -5.62 -2.43 -8.34
CA ARG A 76 -4.74 -1.50 -7.63
C ARG A 76 -3.64 -0.97 -8.55
N THR A 77 -3.37 0.33 -8.44
CA THR A 77 -2.38 1.04 -9.26
C THR A 77 -1.70 2.14 -8.47
N VAL A 78 -0.42 2.38 -8.77
CA VAL A 78 0.35 3.49 -8.19
C VAL A 78 -0.19 4.87 -8.62
N ASN A 79 -1.05 4.90 -9.64
CA ASN A 79 -1.68 6.11 -10.16
C ASN A 79 -2.93 6.55 -9.37
N ASP A 80 -3.43 5.73 -8.44
CA ASP A 80 -4.60 6.04 -7.61
C ASP A 80 -4.30 5.77 -6.12
N LEU A 81 -4.14 6.84 -5.34
CA LEU A 81 -3.88 6.76 -3.89
C LEU A 81 -4.98 6.04 -3.10
N THR A 82 -6.21 6.01 -3.61
CA THR A 82 -7.34 5.33 -2.94
C THR A 82 -7.30 3.82 -3.14
N GLN A 83 -6.59 3.37 -4.19
CA GLN A 83 -6.42 1.96 -4.58
C GLN A 83 -4.93 1.64 -4.79
N TYR A 84 -4.07 2.20 -3.95
CA TYR A 84 -2.63 1.97 -4.06
C TYR A 84 -2.28 0.49 -3.84
N PRO A 85 -1.21 -0.03 -4.47
CA PRO A 85 -0.76 -1.39 -4.21
C PRO A 85 -0.37 -1.58 -2.74
N VAL A 86 -0.66 -2.77 -2.20
CA VAL A 86 -0.45 -3.12 -0.81
C VAL A 86 0.56 -4.26 -0.72
N PHE A 87 1.56 -4.07 0.14
CA PHE A 87 2.59 -5.05 0.45
C PHE A 87 2.54 -5.38 1.94
N PRO A 88 2.81 -6.64 2.34
CA PRO A 88 2.81 -6.99 3.74
C PRO A 88 4.06 -6.45 4.44
N TRP A 89 3.94 -6.15 5.73
CA TRP A 89 5.11 -6.18 6.62
C TRP A 89 5.69 -7.59 6.63
N VAL A 90 6.99 -7.74 6.35
CA VAL A 90 7.67 -9.05 6.37
C VAL A 90 8.61 -9.16 7.57
N VAL A 91 9.43 -8.14 7.82
CA VAL A 91 10.32 -8.10 8.98
C VAL A 91 9.55 -7.64 10.22
N ALA A 92 9.80 -8.29 11.35
CA ALA A 92 9.25 -8.00 12.66
C ALA A 92 10.30 -7.48 13.67
N ASP A 93 11.60 -7.58 13.35
CA ASP A 93 12.70 -7.06 14.16
C ASP A 93 13.29 -5.77 13.57
N TYR A 94 13.04 -4.65 14.26
CA TYR A 94 13.59 -3.33 13.92
C TYR A 94 14.38 -2.73 15.09
N THR A 95 14.86 -3.60 15.99
CA THR A 95 15.59 -3.19 17.19
C THR A 95 16.99 -3.79 17.25
N SER A 96 17.18 -4.97 16.67
CA SER A 96 18.50 -5.60 16.59
C SER A 96 19.42 -4.81 15.67
N SER A 97 20.69 -4.74 16.05
CA SER A 97 21.73 -4.11 15.24
C SER A 97 22.07 -4.89 13.97
N THR A 98 21.75 -6.19 13.94
CA THR A 98 21.95 -7.07 12.80
C THR A 98 20.72 -7.96 12.64
N LEU A 99 20.24 -8.07 11.40
CA LEU A 99 19.05 -8.83 11.09
C LEU A 99 19.41 -10.29 10.80
N ASP A 100 19.03 -11.19 11.71
CA ASP A 100 19.24 -12.63 11.53
C ASP A 100 18.10 -13.24 10.70
N LEU A 101 18.37 -13.51 9.41
CA LEU A 101 17.41 -14.09 8.48
C LEU A 101 17.17 -15.59 8.70
N THR A 102 17.91 -16.25 9.59
CA THR A 102 17.71 -17.66 9.95
C THR A 102 16.77 -17.83 11.13
N ASN A 103 16.59 -16.77 11.93
CA ASN A 103 15.68 -16.76 13.06
C ASN A 103 14.23 -16.50 12.61
N SER A 104 13.33 -17.42 12.91
CA SER A 104 11.91 -17.27 12.55
C SER A 104 11.24 -16.05 13.19
N ASN A 105 11.71 -15.61 14.37
CA ASN A 105 11.15 -14.45 15.07
C ASN A 105 11.50 -13.11 14.41
N THR A 106 12.46 -13.11 13.49
CA THR A 106 12.79 -11.96 12.65
C THR A 106 11.64 -11.60 11.71
N PHE A 107 10.80 -12.58 11.38
CA PHE A 107 9.73 -12.43 10.40
C PHE A 107 8.36 -12.37 11.06
N ARG A 108 7.47 -11.58 10.46
CA ARG A 108 6.06 -11.55 10.83
C ARG A 108 5.39 -12.88 10.48
N ASP A 109 4.48 -13.31 11.33
CA ASP A 109 3.48 -14.34 10.98
C ASP A 109 2.53 -13.82 9.89
N LEU A 110 2.79 -14.20 8.64
CA LEU A 110 1.99 -13.81 7.46
C LEU A 110 0.62 -14.49 7.40
N THR A 111 0.33 -15.46 8.28
CA THR A 111 -1.01 -16.06 8.37
C THR A 111 -2.02 -15.14 9.08
N LYS A 112 -1.53 -14.07 9.73
CA LYS A 112 -2.34 -13.15 10.53
C LYS A 112 -2.34 -11.72 9.96
N PRO A 113 -3.47 -11.00 10.02
CA PRO A 113 -3.50 -9.57 9.77
C PRO A 113 -2.80 -8.80 10.89
N ILE A 114 -2.40 -7.54 10.63
CA ILE A 114 -1.72 -6.66 11.61
C ILE A 114 -2.45 -6.67 12.96
N GLY A 115 -3.77 -6.49 12.93
CA GLY A 115 -4.61 -6.41 14.13
C GLY A 115 -4.54 -7.62 15.06
N ALA A 116 -4.12 -8.78 14.54
CA ALA A 116 -4.06 -10.05 15.27
C ALA A 116 -2.64 -10.47 15.70
N LEU A 117 -1.61 -9.67 15.37
CA LEU A 117 -0.22 -10.00 15.72
C LEU A 117 0.08 -9.84 17.22
N ASN A 118 -0.50 -8.82 17.86
CA ASN A 118 -0.39 -8.60 19.29
C ASN A 118 -1.63 -9.20 19.99
N PRO A 119 -1.49 -10.29 20.76
CA PRO A 119 -2.62 -10.94 21.42
C PRO A 119 -3.37 -10.04 22.42
N GLU A 120 -2.65 -9.23 23.19
CA GLU A 120 -3.26 -8.32 24.17
C GLU A 120 -4.09 -7.24 23.48
N ARG A 121 -3.60 -6.72 22.34
CA ARG A 121 -4.36 -5.77 21.53
C ARG A 121 -5.58 -6.43 20.90
N LEU A 122 -5.43 -7.66 20.40
CA LEU A 122 -6.52 -8.40 19.77
C LEU A 122 -7.68 -8.63 20.75
N LEU A 123 -7.39 -9.01 22.00
CA LEU A 123 -8.41 -9.17 23.04
C LEU A 123 -9.21 -7.88 23.24
N LYS A 124 -8.53 -6.73 23.36
CA LYS A 124 -9.20 -5.42 23.48
C LYS A 124 -10.06 -5.08 22.26
N LEU A 125 -9.62 -5.46 21.06
CA LEU A 125 -10.41 -5.26 19.83
C LEU A 125 -11.66 -6.15 19.83
N GLN A 126 -11.55 -7.39 20.31
CA GLN A 126 -12.66 -8.33 20.44
C GLN A 126 -13.67 -7.89 21.50
N ASP A 127 -13.21 -7.38 22.65
CA ASP A 127 -14.07 -6.83 23.69
C ASP A 127 -14.91 -5.66 23.13
N ARG A 128 -14.24 -4.70 22.46
CA ARG A 128 -14.93 -3.60 21.76
C ARG A 128 -15.95 -4.11 20.73
N TYR A 129 -15.59 -5.13 19.95
CA TYR A 129 -16.49 -5.73 18.96
C TYR A 129 -17.73 -6.34 19.62
N ASN A 130 -17.56 -6.99 20.78
CA ASN A 130 -18.66 -7.63 21.51
C ASN A 130 -19.63 -6.58 22.09
N GLU A 131 -19.11 -5.46 22.59
CA GLU A 131 -19.87 -4.34 23.16
C GLU A 131 -20.55 -3.43 22.12
N MET A 132 -20.12 -3.49 20.85
CA MET A 132 -20.62 -2.61 19.78
C MET A 132 -22.05 -2.97 19.37
N ASN A 133 -22.84 -1.96 18.97
CA ASN A 133 -24.13 -2.20 18.29
C ASN A 133 -23.89 -2.54 16.80
N GLU A 134 -24.85 -3.21 16.16
CA GLU A 134 -24.75 -3.48 14.73
C GLU A 134 -24.76 -2.19 13.88
N PRO A 135 -23.99 -2.10 12.77
CA PRO A 135 -23.10 -3.15 12.24
C PRO A 135 -21.76 -3.22 12.98
N LYS A 136 -21.39 -4.42 13.44
CA LYS A 136 -20.13 -4.66 14.15
C LYS A 136 -18.92 -4.72 13.20
N PHE A 137 -17.77 -4.26 13.68
CA PHE A 137 -16.49 -4.40 12.98
C PHE A 137 -15.33 -4.54 13.96
N LEU A 138 -14.31 -5.32 13.57
CA LEU A 138 -13.12 -5.52 14.41
C LEU A 138 -12.12 -4.36 14.25
N TYR A 139 -11.93 -3.90 13.01
CA TYR A 139 -10.96 -2.86 12.66
C TYR A 139 -11.66 -1.58 12.22
N GLY A 140 -11.49 -0.50 12.98
CA GLY A 140 -12.09 0.81 12.69
C GLY A 140 -11.34 1.62 11.64
N SER A 141 -10.26 1.08 11.08
CA SER A 141 -9.47 1.72 10.03
C SER A 141 -8.97 0.66 9.06
N HIS A 142 -8.84 1.06 7.80
CA HIS A 142 -8.42 0.16 6.72
C HIS A 142 -6.89 0.07 6.66
N TYR A 143 -6.33 -1.06 6.22
CA TYR A 143 -4.88 -1.26 6.12
C TYR A 143 -4.20 -0.43 5.01
N SER A 144 -4.98 0.17 4.11
CA SER A 144 -4.52 0.99 3.01
C SER A 144 -5.46 2.16 2.83
N THR A 145 -4.96 3.39 2.98
CA THR A 145 -5.71 4.62 2.75
C THR A 145 -4.80 5.63 2.07
N PRO A 146 -5.34 6.65 1.35
CA PRO A 146 -4.51 7.73 0.80
C PRO A 146 -3.61 8.37 1.85
N GLY A 147 -4.14 8.56 3.07
CA GLY A 147 -3.37 9.11 4.19
C GLY A 147 -2.20 8.21 4.61
N PHE A 148 -2.37 6.88 4.60
CA PHE A 148 -1.29 5.94 4.94
C PHE A 148 -0.25 5.81 3.83
N VAL A 149 -0.67 5.85 2.57
CA VAL A 149 0.27 5.88 1.44
C VAL A 149 1.13 7.15 1.51
N LEU A 150 0.48 8.31 1.68
CA LEU A 150 1.20 9.57 1.78
C LEU A 150 1.98 9.72 3.09
N PHE A 151 1.58 9.05 4.17
CA PHE A 151 2.38 8.96 5.40
C PHE A 151 3.79 8.41 5.08
N TYR A 152 3.89 7.33 4.31
CA TYR A 152 5.19 6.80 3.88
C TYR A 152 5.86 7.68 2.82
N LEU A 153 5.09 8.16 1.83
CA LEU A 153 5.64 8.80 0.63
C LEU A 153 5.78 10.33 0.73
N VAL A 154 5.54 10.95 1.89
CA VAL A 154 5.56 12.41 2.06
C VAL A 154 6.85 13.08 1.57
N ARG A 155 7.99 12.39 1.67
CA ARG A 155 9.30 12.91 1.21
C ARG A 155 9.49 12.77 -0.30
N LYS A 156 8.80 11.81 -0.94
CA LYS A 156 8.84 11.58 -2.39
C LYS A 156 7.80 12.43 -3.13
N TYR A 157 6.60 12.56 -2.57
CA TYR A 157 5.46 13.28 -3.16
C TYR A 157 4.84 14.30 -2.18
N PRO A 158 5.59 15.31 -1.71
CA PRO A 158 5.13 16.28 -0.71
C PRO A 158 3.90 17.07 -1.15
N GLN A 159 3.76 17.36 -2.44
CA GLN A 159 2.62 18.08 -3.02
C GLN A 159 1.28 17.37 -2.77
N TYR A 160 1.25 16.03 -2.79
CA TYR A 160 0.02 15.28 -2.54
C TYR A 160 -0.40 15.36 -1.07
N MET A 161 0.57 15.34 -0.15
CA MET A 161 0.29 15.53 1.28
C MET A 161 -0.28 16.94 1.53
N LEU A 162 0.31 17.97 0.94
CA LEU A 162 -0.18 19.34 1.05
C LEU A 162 -1.62 19.48 0.52
N CYS A 163 -1.94 18.85 -0.62
CA CYS A 163 -3.31 18.83 -1.12
C CYS A 163 -4.28 18.14 -0.17
N LEU A 164 -3.87 17.02 0.46
CA LEU A 164 -4.71 16.26 1.39
C LEU A 164 -4.94 17.02 2.72
N GLN A 165 -3.95 17.77 3.17
CA GLN A 165 -3.91 18.42 4.49
C GLN A 165 -4.09 19.95 4.41
N ASN A 166 -4.85 20.44 3.41
CA ASN A 166 -5.21 21.86 3.24
C ASN A 166 -4.00 22.82 3.25
N GLY A 167 -2.92 22.44 2.56
CA GLY A 167 -1.72 23.25 2.35
C GLY A 167 -0.70 23.19 3.50
N ARG A 168 -0.83 22.25 4.43
CA ARG A 168 0.11 22.08 5.56
C ARG A 168 0.56 20.62 5.69
N PHE A 169 1.72 20.39 6.29
CA PHE A 169 2.10 19.05 6.72
C PHE A 169 1.44 18.71 8.07
N ASP A 170 1.40 17.41 8.40
CA ASP A 170 0.88 16.95 9.69
C ASP A 170 1.84 17.33 10.83
N HIS A 171 1.40 17.14 12.07
CA HIS A 171 2.24 17.37 13.25
C HIS A 171 3.48 16.45 13.20
N PRO A 172 4.69 16.95 13.51
CA PRO A 172 5.93 16.17 13.41
C PRO A 172 5.87 14.80 14.08
N ASP A 173 5.27 14.70 15.28
CA ASP A 173 5.09 13.43 16.02
C ASP A 173 4.15 12.41 15.35
N ARG A 174 3.30 12.85 14.42
CA ARG A 174 2.41 11.97 13.65
C ARG A 174 2.94 11.63 12.27
N MET A 175 4.03 12.27 11.85
CA MET A 175 4.66 11.99 10.57
C MET A 175 5.49 10.69 10.61
N PHE A 176 5.78 10.15 9.43
CA PHE A 176 6.65 8.99 9.31
C PHE A 176 8.09 9.39 9.57
N ASN A 177 8.64 8.97 10.71
CA ASN A 177 10.00 9.34 11.13
C ASN A 177 10.94 8.14 11.21
N SER A 178 10.41 6.95 11.52
CA SER A 178 11.19 5.73 11.71
C SER A 178 10.36 4.51 11.33
N VAL A 179 10.98 3.55 10.64
CA VAL A 179 10.37 2.25 10.32
C VAL A 179 10.09 1.47 11.60
N SER A 180 11.00 1.52 12.57
CA SER A 180 10.84 0.86 13.87
C SER A 180 9.65 1.42 14.65
N ASP A 181 9.49 2.75 14.65
CA ASP A 181 8.32 3.39 15.29
C ASP A 181 7.02 3.05 14.55
N ALA A 182 7.04 3.04 13.22
CA ALA A 182 5.89 2.64 12.43
C ALA A 182 5.46 1.20 12.73
N TRP A 183 6.42 0.26 12.80
CA TRP A 183 6.16 -1.14 13.19
C TRP A 183 5.58 -1.25 14.60
N ARG A 184 6.19 -0.58 15.58
CA ARG A 184 5.71 -0.54 16.96
C ARG A 184 4.29 0.04 17.05
N ASN A 185 3.99 1.08 16.28
CA ASN A 185 2.67 1.70 16.25
C ASN A 185 1.61 0.76 15.68
N VAL A 186 1.89 0.10 14.54
CA VAL A 186 0.94 -0.85 13.94
C VAL A 186 0.71 -2.09 14.80
N LEU A 187 1.53 -2.38 15.80
CA LEU A 187 1.31 -3.48 16.77
C LEU A 187 0.50 -3.07 18.01
N ASN A 188 0.51 -1.80 18.37
CA ASN A 188 0.02 -1.36 19.69
C ASN A 188 -1.12 -0.35 19.64
N ASN A 189 -1.18 0.50 18.61
CA ASN A 189 -2.24 1.49 18.47
C ASN A 189 -3.56 0.81 18.04
N MET A 190 -4.67 1.16 18.70
CA MET A 190 -6.00 0.57 18.52
C MET A 190 -6.70 0.95 17.21
N SER A 191 -6.16 1.94 16.50
CA SER A 191 -6.70 2.46 15.23
C SER A 191 -5.70 2.34 14.08
N ASP A 192 -4.53 1.73 14.31
CA ASP A 192 -3.44 1.67 13.34
C ASP A 192 -3.25 0.24 12.82
N PHE A 193 -3.69 0.01 11.58
CA PHE A 193 -3.67 -1.29 10.92
C PHE A 193 -2.94 -1.26 9.56
N LYS A 194 -2.14 -0.23 9.29
CA LYS A 194 -1.52 -0.06 7.96
C LYS A 194 -0.57 -1.20 7.62
N GLU A 195 -0.73 -1.71 6.41
CA GLU A 195 0.29 -2.51 5.72
C GLU A 195 1.26 -1.57 4.99
N LEU A 196 2.24 -2.13 4.28
CA LEU A 196 3.27 -1.40 3.55
C LEU A 196 2.86 -1.07 2.12
N VAL A 197 3.65 -0.20 1.49
CA VAL A 197 3.61 0.13 0.07
C VAL A 197 4.80 -0.54 -0.66
N PRO A 198 4.74 -0.76 -1.99
CA PRO A 198 5.81 -1.43 -2.73
C PRO A 198 7.19 -0.78 -2.57
N GLU A 199 7.27 0.53 -2.35
CA GLU A 199 8.52 1.27 -2.22
C GLU A 199 9.43 0.76 -1.11
N PHE A 200 8.90 0.06 -0.11
CA PHE A 200 9.71 -0.59 0.93
C PHE A 200 10.60 -1.72 0.41
N TYR A 201 10.23 -2.31 -0.74
CA TYR A 201 10.91 -3.45 -1.34
C TYR A 201 11.43 -3.16 -2.76
N ASP A 202 11.19 -1.95 -3.28
CA ASP A 202 11.71 -1.50 -4.57
C ASP A 202 13.20 -1.17 -4.45
N THR A 203 14.03 -2.12 -4.89
CA THR A 203 15.49 -1.97 -4.88
C THR A 203 16.02 -0.99 -5.92
N ASP A 204 15.27 -0.76 -7.01
CA ASP A 204 15.72 0.10 -8.11
C ASP A 204 15.69 1.59 -7.71
N GLN A 205 14.79 1.93 -6.79
CA GLN A 205 14.66 3.29 -6.25
C GLN A 205 15.57 3.54 -5.03
N CYS A 206 16.33 2.54 -4.56
CA CYS A 206 17.29 2.65 -3.46
C CYS A 206 16.72 3.35 -2.20
N GLY A 207 15.45 3.11 -1.87
CA GLY A 207 14.81 3.71 -0.69
C GLY A 207 14.67 5.23 -0.74
N ASP A 208 14.58 5.83 -1.93
CA ASP A 208 14.50 7.28 -2.09
C ASP A 208 13.37 7.96 -1.30
N PHE A 209 12.25 7.26 -1.08
CA PHE A 209 11.12 7.74 -0.29
C PHE A 209 11.47 7.99 1.19
N LEU A 210 12.57 7.44 1.69
CA LEU A 210 13.08 7.69 3.04
C LEU A 210 13.93 8.97 3.13
N THR A 211 14.36 9.51 1.99
CA THR A 211 15.30 10.64 1.94
C THR A 211 14.58 11.97 1.73
N ASN A 212 14.93 12.98 2.53
CA ASN A 212 14.39 14.34 2.37
C ASN A 212 15.15 15.12 1.28
N LYS A 213 15.02 14.69 0.01
CA LYS A 213 15.74 15.29 -1.12
C LYS A 213 15.43 16.77 -1.34
N PHE A 214 14.23 17.21 -0.95
CA PHE A 214 13.76 18.58 -1.12
C PHE A 214 14.18 19.52 0.02
N GLY A 215 14.83 19.01 1.08
CA GLY A 215 15.19 19.82 2.24
C GLY A 215 13.99 20.46 2.95
N ILE A 216 12.83 19.78 2.92
CA ILE A 216 11.60 20.28 3.54
C ILE A 216 11.75 20.28 5.06
N ASP A 217 11.42 21.41 5.68
CA ASP A 217 11.28 21.49 7.14
C ASP A 217 9.95 20.85 7.55
N PHE A 218 10.03 19.67 8.17
CA PHE A 218 8.88 18.96 8.72
C PHE A 218 8.61 19.31 10.19
N GLY A 219 9.36 20.27 10.76
CA GLY A 219 9.30 20.65 12.17
C GLY A 219 10.06 19.72 13.11
N ASN A 220 9.96 20.01 14.40
CA ASN A 220 10.62 19.24 15.46
C ASN A 220 9.58 18.43 16.25
N ARG A 221 9.96 17.21 16.62
CA ARG A 221 9.16 16.39 17.52
C ARG A 221 9.21 16.93 18.94
N HIS A 222 8.29 16.48 19.79
CA HIS A 222 8.27 16.90 21.19
C HIS A 222 9.53 16.50 21.97
N ASP A 223 10.20 15.42 21.57
CA ASP A 223 11.45 14.93 22.16
C ASP A 223 12.72 15.63 21.65
N GLY A 224 12.58 16.59 20.74
CA GLY A 224 13.70 17.28 20.07
C GLY A 224 14.27 16.47 18.91
#